data_AF-A0A7Y8IG36-F1
#
_entry.id   AF-A0A7Y8IG36-F1
#
_cell.length_a   1.000
_cell.length_b   1.000
_cell.length_c   1.000
_cell.angle_alpha   90.00
_cell.angle_beta   90.00
_cell.angle_gamma   90.00
#
_symmetry.space_group_name_H-M   'P 1'
#
loop_
_entity.id
_entity.type
_entity.pdbx_description
1 polymer ?
#
loop_
_entity_poly.entity_id
_entity_poly.type
_entity_poly.pdbx_seq_one_letter_code
_entity_poly.pdbx_strand_id
1 'polypeptide(L)'
;MKLSRRGLLKEGGVFLLGATAAGLSFSRSGELMSAVAANQETMEVPWPYKKLNPEVVAEKAYHGYYKGACCYGVFDSIVGELRREIGAPYTTIPTSMMIFGEGGVAGIASVCGALNGAAAAIFLITGSMEKEKRELAFSITKELFNWYEQVPLPDYRPSKPKFEIVKSISRSNLCHASVSNWCKVAKVKAFSKERSERCGWLTGSVAKYTVELLNANAEGNFKAIHKLSKEVQSCRSCHDKGGAIENTRGMMDCGGCHFRAPSKHPKI
;
A
#
# COMPACT_ATOMS: atom_id res chain seq x y z
N MET A 1 -25.91 -32.27 30.45
CA MET A 1 -25.77 -31.13 31.38
C MET A 1 -24.43 -30.46 31.12
N LYS A 2 -24.42 -29.17 30.77
CA LYS A 2 -23.24 -28.39 30.35
C LYS A 2 -22.39 -28.00 31.56
N LEU A 3 -21.09 -28.29 31.55
CA LEU A 3 -20.13 -27.68 32.47
C LEU A 3 -19.78 -26.26 31.98
N SER A 4 -20.05 -25.27 32.82
CA SER A 4 -19.80 -23.84 32.56
C SER A 4 -18.52 -23.40 33.25
N ARG A 5 -17.70 -22.62 32.53
CA ARG A 5 -16.36 -22.12 32.88
C ARG A 5 -16.28 -21.18 34.09
N ARG A 6 -17.36 -21.00 34.86
CA ARG A 6 -17.43 -20.07 36.01
C ARG A 6 -17.16 -20.72 37.39
N GLY A 7 -16.89 -22.03 37.44
CA GLY A 7 -16.56 -22.73 38.70
C GLY A 7 -15.06 -22.76 39.06
N LEU A 8 -14.16 -22.40 38.14
CA LEU A 8 -12.72 -22.60 38.34
C LEU A 8 -11.97 -21.39 38.95
N LEU A 9 -12.66 -20.31 39.31
CA LEU A 9 -12.05 -19.06 39.78
C LEU A 9 -12.43 -18.69 41.22
N LYS A 10 -12.93 -19.63 42.03
CA LYS A 10 -13.33 -19.33 43.42
C LYS A 10 -12.65 -20.13 44.53
N GLU A 11 -11.81 -21.11 44.23
CA GLU A 11 -11.10 -21.86 45.26
C GLU A 11 -9.66 -22.14 44.81
N GLY A 12 -8.71 -21.43 45.43
CA GLY A 12 -7.28 -21.60 45.15
C GLY A 12 -6.40 -20.57 45.84
N GLY A 13 -6.82 -20.11 47.02
CA GLY A 13 -5.96 -19.35 47.92
C GLY A 13 -5.16 -20.30 48.81
N VAL A 14 -3.87 -20.00 48.94
CA VAL A 14 -2.99 -20.32 50.07
C VAL A 14 -2.55 -21.79 50.24
N PHE A 15 -1.30 -22.07 49.87
CA PHE A 15 -0.41 -22.90 50.69
C PHE A 15 0.97 -22.23 50.75
N LEU A 16 1.30 -21.66 51.90
CA LEU A 16 2.65 -21.28 52.33
C LEU A 16 3.23 -22.45 53.11
N LEU A 17 4.54 -22.74 52.94
CA LEU A 17 5.54 -22.85 54.04
C LEU A 17 6.88 -23.40 53.53
N GLY A 18 7.95 -22.60 53.70
CA GLY A 18 9.35 -22.97 53.51
C GLY A 18 10.25 -21.75 53.64
N ALA A 19 10.69 -21.43 54.86
CA ALA A 19 11.45 -20.22 55.21
C ALA A 19 12.97 -20.36 54.96
N THR A 20 13.64 -19.29 54.50
CA THR A 20 14.71 -18.53 55.22
C THR A 20 15.34 -17.40 54.38
N ALA A 21 15.18 -16.17 54.89
CA ALA A 21 16.04 -14.97 54.86
C ALA A 21 17.00 -14.65 53.67
N ALA A 22 16.75 -13.52 52.99
CA ALA A 22 17.56 -12.30 53.04
C ALA A 22 17.08 -11.31 51.97
N GLY A 23 16.61 -10.13 52.38
CA GLY A 23 16.00 -9.15 51.51
C GLY A 23 16.99 -8.46 50.56
N LEU A 24 16.60 -8.32 49.30
CA LEU A 24 17.15 -7.33 48.37
C LEU A 24 16.01 -6.79 47.48
N SER A 25 15.59 -5.57 47.80
CA SER A 25 15.04 -4.52 46.93
C SER A 25 14.04 -4.92 45.82
N PHE A 26 12.75 -4.86 46.15
CA PHE A 26 11.63 -4.77 45.21
C PHE A 26 11.41 -3.34 44.66
N SER A 27 12.45 -2.52 44.57
CA SER A 27 12.32 -1.09 44.20
C SER A 27 12.62 -0.79 42.72
N ARG A 28 12.95 -1.78 41.88
CA ARG A 28 13.33 -1.54 40.48
C ARG A 28 12.19 -1.65 39.46
N SER A 29 10.98 -1.96 39.91
CA SER A 29 9.79 -2.12 39.04
C SER A 29 9.21 -0.79 38.57
N GLY A 30 9.41 0.30 39.35
CA GLY A 30 8.87 1.63 39.02
C GLY A 30 9.59 2.32 37.87
N GLU A 31 10.93 2.27 37.86
CA GLU A 31 11.74 2.87 36.79
C GLU A 31 11.61 2.10 35.46
N LEU A 32 11.49 0.77 35.51
CA LEU A 32 11.30 -0.04 34.31
C LEU A 32 9.91 0.18 33.68
N MET A 33 8.86 0.37 34.49
CA MET A 33 7.54 0.73 33.97
C MET A 33 7.47 2.17 33.46
N SER A 34 8.19 3.10 34.09
CA SER A 34 8.25 4.50 33.63
C SER A 34 9.01 4.65 32.31
N ALA A 35 10.08 3.88 32.08
CA ALA A 35 10.79 3.85 30.80
C ALA A 35 9.96 3.24 29.65
N VAL A 36 9.05 2.31 29.95
CA VAL A 36 8.12 1.73 28.96
C VAL A 36 6.97 2.69 28.65
N ALA A 37 6.49 3.45 29.64
CA ALA A 37 5.45 4.47 29.45
C ALA A 37 5.97 5.74 28.75
N ALA A 38 7.22 6.14 28.98
CA ALA A 38 7.85 7.29 28.31
C ALA A 38 8.18 7.03 26.82
N ASN A 39 8.19 5.78 26.39
CA ASN A 39 8.44 5.38 24.99
C ASN A 39 7.13 5.14 24.20
N GLN A 40 5.98 5.52 24.78
CA GLN A 40 4.67 5.60 24.12
C GLN A 40 4.32 7.03 23.71
N GLU A 41 5.31 7.86 23.35
CA GLU A 41 5.01 8.85 22.29
C GLU A 41 4.52 8.02 21.10
N THR A 42 3.23 8.14 20.82
CA THR A 42 2.50 7.18 20.00
C THR A 42 3.17 7.11 18.63
N MET A 43 3.34 5.89 18.09
CA MET A 43 3.80 5.65 16.71
C MET A 43 2.75 6.11 15.67
N GLU A 44 2.06 7.22 15.95
CA GLU A 44 1.04 7.83 15.12
C GLU A 44 1.67 8.39 13.85
N VAL A 45 0.92 8.22 12.76
CA VAL A 45 1.23 8.80 11.46
C VAL A 45 0.66 10.22 11.41
N PRO A 46 1.26 11.15 10.63
CA PRO A 46 2.32 10.92 9.65
C PRO A 46 3.71 10.85 10.27
N TRP A 47 4.54 9.98 9.70
CA TRP A 47 5.96 9.88 10.05
C TRP A 47 6.82 10.89 9.26
N PRO A 48 7.96 11.34 9.82
CA PRO A 48 8.79 12.38 9.21
C PRO A 48 9.31 11.96 7.84
N TYR A 49 9.25 12.85 6.85
CA TYR A 49 9.73 12.59 5.51
C TYR A 49 11.01 13.37 5.18
N LYS A 50 11.96 12.71 4.52
CA LYS A 50 13.10 13.35 3.87
C LYS A 50 13.01 13.06 2.38
N LYS A 51 13.27 14.08 1.55
CA LYS A 51 13.26 13.95 0.09
C LYS A 51 14.14 12.77 -0.35
N LEU A 52 13.55 11.86 -1.12
CA LEU A 52 14.22 10.66 -1.63
C LEU A 52 14.58 10.84 -3.10
N ASN A 53 15.59 10.10 -3.58
CA ASN A 53 15.91 10.03 -5.01
C ASN A 53 14.97 9.01 -5.69
N PRO A 54 14.10 9.42 -6.63
CA PRO A 54 13.16 8.51 -7.29
C PRO A 54 13.81 7.35 -8.02
N GLU A 55 14.96 7.57 -8.69
CA GLU A 55 15.66 6.53 -9.47
C GLU A 55 16.29 5.47 -8.56
N VAL A 56 16.88 5.90 -7.44
CA VAL A 56 17.45 4.98 -6.44
C VAL A 56 16.35 4.11 -5.84
N VAL A 57 15.20 4.71 -5.51
CA VAL A 57 14.05 3.96 -4.98
C VAL A 57 13.49 3.01 -6.04
N ALA A 58 13.40 3.42 -7.30
CA ALA A 58 12.93 2.58 -8.40
C ALA A 58 13.79 1.31 -8.57
N GLU A 59 15.11 1.46 -8.56
CA GLU A 59 16.05 0.32 -8.68
C GLU A 59 15.95 -0.61 -7.46
N LYS A 60 15.84 -0.05 -6.25
CA LYS A 60 15.59 -0.86 -5.04
C LYS A 60 14.26 -1.59 -5.10
N ALA A 61 13.21 -0.96 -5.61
CA ALA A 61 11.89 -1.57 -5.74
C ALA A 61 11.90 -2.72 -6.77
N TYR A 62 12.60 -2.55 -7.90
CA TYR A 62 12.83 -3.61 -8.87
C TYR A 62 13.52 -4.82 -8.25
N HIS A 63 14.57 -4.62 -7.46
CA HIS A 63 15.21 -5.72 -6.73
C HIS A 63 14.34 -6.28 -5.61
N GLY A 64 13.57 -5.44 -4.92
CA GLY A 64 12.62 -5.83 -3.88
C GLY A 64 11.52 -6.74 -4.42
N TYR A 65 11.06 -6.53 -5.65
CA TYR A 65 10.13 -7.44 -6.33
C TYR A 65 10.63 -8.89 -6.33
N TYR A 66 11.94 -9.10 -6.55
CA TYR A 66 12.53 -10.43 -6.57
C TYR A 66 12.76 -11.04 -5.18
N LYS A 67 12.59 -10.26 -4.11
CA LYS A 67 12.70 -10.73 -2.73
C LYS A 67 11.34 -11.03 -2.08
N GLY A 68 10.32 -10.23 -2.40
CA GLY A 68 9.00 -10.34 -1.74
C GLY A 68 7.81 -9.91 -2.60
N ALA A 69 7.97 -9.93 -3.93
CA ALA A 69 7.00 -9.46 -4.90
C ALA A 69 6.68 -7.96 -4.81
N CYS A 70 5.69 -7.53 -5.59
CA CYS A 70 5.47 -6.12 -5.93
C CYS A 70 5.03 -5.23 -4.76
N CYS A 71 4.23 -5.75 -3.83
CA CYS A 71 3.78 -4.99 -2.67
C CYS A 71 4.92 -4.71 -1.69
N TYR A 72 5.68 -5.75 -1.33
CA TYR A 72 6.91 -5.62 -0.56
C TYR A 72 7.91 -4.72 -1.28
N GLY A 73 8.17 -4.94 -2.58
CA GLY A 73 9.20 -4.21 -3.31
C GLY A 73 9.01 -2.70 -3.28
N VAL A 74 7.78 -2.21 -3.52
CA VAL A 74 7.50 -0.78 -3.41
C VAL A 74 7.64 -0.30 -1.97
N PHE A 75 6.95 -0.93 -1.03
CA PHE A 75 6.92 -0.45 0.35
C PHE A 75 8.31 -0.46 1.00
N ASP A 76 9.05 -1.56 0.87
CA ASP A 76 10.40 -1.74 1.42
C ASP A 76 11.40 -0.77 0.79
N SER A 77 11.29 -0.47 -0.52
CA SER A 77 12.19 0.49 -1.17
C SER A 77 12.03 1.91 -0.60
N ILE A 78 10.81 2.35 -0.32
CA ILE A 78 10.53 3.69 0.22
C ILE A 78 10.85 3.75 1.72
N VAL A 79 10.29 2.82 2.51
CA VAL A 79 10.51 2.73 3.95
C VAL A 79 11.97 2.43 4.28
N GLY A 80 12.64 1.61 3.47
CA GLY A 80 14.05 1.28 3.63
C GLY A 80 14.96 2.49 3.40
N GLU A 81 14.65 3.35 2.43
CA GLU A 81 15.39 4.60 2.25
C GLU A 81 15.14 5.59 3.39
N LEU A 82 13.89 5.74 3.85
CA LEU A 82 13.59 6.59 5.01
C LEU A 82 14.23 6.06 6.29
N ARG A 83 14.30 4.73 6.46
CA ARG A 83 15.05 4.10 7.55
C ARG A 83 16.54 4.47 7.51
N ARG A 84 17.15 4.49 6.33
CA ARG A 84 18.56 4.87 6.16
C ARG A 84 18.78 6.35 6.43
N GLU A 85 17.87 7.21 5.99
CA GLU A 85 18.02 8.67 6.03
C GLU A 85 17.58 9.31 7.36
N ILE A 86 16.65 8.67 8.09
CA ILE A 86 15.99 9.22 9.29
C ILE A 86 16.18 8.31 10.51
N GLY A 87 16.16 6.98 10.32
CA GLY A 87 16.19 6.02 11.42
C GLY A 87 14.80 5.74 11.97
N ALA A 88 14.61 5.88 13.28
CA ALA A 88 13.30 5.72 13.91
C ALA A 88 12.32 6.80 13.40
N PRO A 89 11.02 6.51 13.24
CA PRO A 89 10.34 5.23 13.53
C PRO A 89 10.43 4.16 12.41
N TYR A 90 11.04 4.45 11.25
CA TYR A 90 11.14 3.49 10.14
C TYR A 90 11.95 2.21 10.43
N THR A 91 12.73 2.20 11.52
CA THR A 91 13.43 1.01 12.03
C THR A 91 12.49 -0.02 12.65
N THR A 92 11.25 0.35 13.02
CA THR A 92 10.33 -0.54 13.75
C THR A 92 9.39 -1.33 12.83
N ILE A 93 9.24 -0.94 11.56
CA ILE A 93 8.31 -1.62 10.65
C ILE A 93 8.91 -2.92 10.10
N PRO A 94 8.26 -4.08 10.33
CA PRO A 94 8.59 -5.32 9.65
C PRO A 94 8.05 -5.28 8.20
N THR A 95 8.83 -4.73 7.26
CA THR A 95 8.43 -4.56 5.86
C THR A 95 8.05 -5.88 5.17
N SER A 96 8.60 -7.01 5.63
CA SER A 96 8.24 -8.36 5.18
C SER A 96 6.76 -8.68 5.31
N MET A 97 6.02 -8.01 6.21
CA MET A 97 4.56 -8.13 6.29
C MET A 97 3.92 -7.90 4.91
N MET A 98 4.43 -6.96 4.12
CA MET A 98 3.86 -6.54 2.84
C MET A 98 3.95 -7.60 1.73
N ILE A 99 4.61 -8.74 1.97
CA ILE A 99 4.58 -9.90 1.06
C ILE A 99 3.16 -10.40 0.83
N PHE A 100 2.23 -10.17 1.79
CA PHE A 100 0.81 -10.52 1.62
C PHE A 100 0.20 -10.00 0.30
N GLY A 101 0.69 -8.86 -0.21
CA GLY A 101 0.17 -8.22 -1.43
C GLY A 101 0.63 -8.89 -2.72
N GLU A 102 1.45 -9.95 -2.67
CA GLU A 102 1.86 -10.73 -3.84
C GLU A 102 0.65 -11.16 -4.67
N GLY A 103 0.78 -11.01 -6.00
CA GLY A 103 -0.24 -11.46 -6.94
C GLY A 103 -1.60 -10.82 -6.73
N GLY A 104 -1.65 -9.61 -6.14
CA GLY A 104 -2.91 -8.93 -5.83
C GLY A 104 -3.64 -9.55 -4.65
N VAL A 105 -2.94 -9.58 -3.51
CA VAL A 105 -3.33 -10.21 -2.24
C VAL A 105 -3.36 -11.73 -2.35
N ALA A 106 -2.32 -12.40 -1.86
CA ALA A 106 -2.17 -13.85 -1.84
C ALA A 106 -2.54 -14.56 -3.17
N GLY A 107 -2.20 -13.95 -4.30
CA GLY A 107 -2.47 -14.52 -5.63
C GLY A 107 -3.91 -14.39 -6.15
N ILE A 108 -4.81 -13.72 -5.41
CA ILE A 108 -6.22 -13.51 -5.81
C ILE A 108 -6.36 -12.63 -7.08
N ALA A 109 -5.31 -11.90 -7.44
CA ALA A 109 -5.27 -10.99 -8.57
C ALA A 109 -6.25 -9.81 -8.46
N SER A 110 -6.50 -9.36 -7.23
CA SER A 110 -7.26 -8.15 -6.89
C SER A 110 -6.45 -6.86 -7.17
N VAL A 111 -6.39 -5.88 -6.26
CA VAL A 111 -5.59 -4.65 -6.44
C VAL A 111 -4.13 -4.98 -6.76
N CYS A 112 -3.48 -4.21 -7.63
CA CYS A 112 -2.06 -4.41 -7.93
C CYS A 112 -1.21 -4.27 -6.65
N GLY A 113 -0.38 -5.27 -6.37
CA GLY A 113 0.46 -5.27 -5.16
C GLY A 113 1.35 -4.03 -5.07
N ALA A 114 1.94 -3.58 -6.18
CA ALA A 114 2.76 -2.37 -6.21
C ALA A 114 1.98 -1.13 -5.74
N LEU A 115 0.73 -0.97 -6.21
CA LEU A 115 -0.15 0.13 -5.78
C LEU A 115 -0.54 0.01 -4.31
N ASN A 116 -0.78 -1.21 -3.83
CA ASN A 116 -1.09 -1.46 -2.42
C ASN A 116 0.09 -1.07 -1.50
N GLY A 117 1.30 -1.49 -1.86
CA GLY A 117 2.53 -1.11 -1.15
C GLY A 117 2.77 0.40 -1.16
N ALA A 118 2.57 1.04 -2.31
CA ALA A 118 2.66 2.50 -2.43
C ALA A 118 1.65 3.23 -1.54
N ALA A 119 0.38 2.83 -1.58
CA ALA A 119 -0.69 3.44 -0.79
C ALA A 119 -0.41 3.35 0.72
N ALA A 120 0.11 2.21 1.18
CA ALA A 120 0.53 2.03 2.55
C ALA A 120 1.68 2.98 2.93
N ALA A 121 2.71 3.11 2.07
CA ALA A 121 3.81 4.05 2.30
C ALA A 121 3.34 5.51 2.30
N ILE A 122 2.47 5.90 1.37
CA ILE A 122 1.87 7.24 1.31
C ILE A 122 1.14 7.55 2.62
N PHE A 123 0.25 6.65 3.08
CA PHE A 123 -0.52 6.89 4.29
C PHE A 123 0.36 6.97 5.55
N LEU A 124 1.42 6.17 5.62
CA LEU A 124 2.41 6.23 6.69
C LEU A 124 3.08 7.61 6.79
N ILE A 125 3.33 8.24 5.64
CA ILE A 125 4.13 9.47 5.52
C ILE A 125 3.27 10.74 5.57
N THR A 126 2.02 10.70 5.08
CA THR A 126 1.20 11.90 4.91
C THR A 126 -0.17 11.81 5.57
N GLY A 127 -0.60 10.60 5.95
CA GLY A 127 -1.93 10.34 6.50
C GLY A 127 -1.98 10.41 8.02
N SER A 128 -3.19 10.57 8.54
CA SER A 128 -3.53 10.33 9.94
C SER A 128 -5.02 10.07 10.11
N MET A 129 -5.48 9.94 11.35
CA MET A 129 -6.91 9.90 11.67
C MET A 129 -7.57 11.29 11.54
N GLU A 130 -6.79 12.36 11.56
CA GLU A 130 -7.26 13.73 11.29
C GLU A 130 -7.74 13.83 9.85
N LYS A 131 -8.87 14.50 9.64
CA LYS A 131 -9.57 14.50 8.35
C LYS A 131 -8.71 15.10 7.24
N GLU A 132 -8.03 16.22 7.52
CA GLU A 132 -7.26 16.98 6.56
C GLU A 132 -6.04 16.18 6.06
N LYS A 133 -5.28 15.58 6.97
CA LYS A 133 -4.14 14.71 6.63
C LYS A 133 -4.59 13.44 5.92
N ARG A 134 -5.69 12.83 6.37
CA ARG A 134 -6.30 11.69 5.69
C ARG A 134 -6.70 12.02 4.25
N GLU A 135 -7.32 13.16 4.03
CA GLU A 135 -7.74 13.63 2.70
C GLU A 135 -6.54 13.92 1.80
N LEU A 136 -5.45 14.47 2.34
CA LEU A 136 -4.19 14.63 1.63
C LEU A 136 -3.60 13.29 1.17
N ALA A 137 -3.45 12.33 2.09
CA ALA A 137 -2.94 10.99 1.76
C ALA A 137 -3.82 10.29 0.72
N PHE A 138 -5.14 10.43 0.84
CA PHE A 138 -6.08 9.91 -0.16
C PHE A 138 -5.96 10.63 -1.50
N SER A 139 -5.68 11.93 -1.53
CA SER A 139 -5.46 12.69 -2.76
C SER A 139 -4.22 12.18 -3.51
N ILE A 140 -3.10 12.02 -2.81
CA ILE A 140 -1.86 11.47 -3.37
C ILE A 140 -2.07 10.04 -3.86
N THR A 141 -2.77 9.21 -3.08
CA THR A 141 -3.08 7.82 -3.48
C THR A 141 -3.97 7.77 -4.72
N LYS A 142 -5.01 8.62 -4.80
CA LYS A 142 -5.88 8.71 -5.99
C LYS A 142 -5.10 9.15 -7.22
N GLU A 143 -4.19 10.11 -7.09
CA GLU A 143 -3.33 10.55 -8.18
C GLU A 143 -2.50 9.39 -8.73
N LEU A 144 -1.84 8.63 -7.85
CA LEU A 144 -1.08 7.44 -8.22
C LEU A 144 -1.94 6.39 -8.95
N PHE A 145 -3.13 6.10 -8.42
CA PHE A 145 -4.03 5.08 -9.00
C PHE A 145 -4.58 5.54 -10.35
N ASN A 146 -4.94 6.82 -10.49
CA ASN A 146 -5.42 7.36 -11.75
C ASN A 146 -4.31 7.39 -12.81
N TRP A 147 -3.08 7.76 -12.43
CA TRP A 147 -1.90 7.67 -13.30
C TRP A 147 -1.68 6.24 -13.81
N TYR A 148 -1.72 5.25 -12.91
CA TYR A 148 -1.49 3.85 -13.24
C TYR A 148 -2.49 3.29 -14.27
N GLU A 149 -3.74 3.73 -14.20
CA GLU A 149 -4.79 3.31 -15.15
C GLU A 149 -4.60 3.92 -16.55
N GLN A 150 -3.98 5.10 -16.64
CA GLN A 150 -3.99 5.95 -17.83
C GLN A 150 -2.67 5.99 -18.59
N VAL A 151 -1.54 5.80 -17.90
CA VAL A 151 -0.21 5.95 -18.49
C VAL A 151 0.31 4.62 -19.09
N PRO A 152 1.04 4.65 -20.22
CA PRO A 152 1.73 3.47 -20.74
C PRO A 152 2.85 3.03 -19.79
N LEU A 153 2.67 1.89 -19.12
CA LEU A 153 3.59 1.35 -18.12
C LEU A 153 4.09 -0.06 -18.48
N PRO A 154 5.28 -0.48 -17.99
CA PRO A 154 6.20 0.26 -17.11
C PRO A 154 7.00 1.36 -17.84
N ASP A 155 7.35 2.44 -17.15
CA ASP A 155 8.16 3.55 -17.69
C ASP A 155 9.57 3.65 -17.09
N TYR A 156 9.83 2.88 -16.04
CA TYR A 156 11.17 2.59 -15.52
C TYR A 156 11.80 1.40 -16.26
N ARG A 157 13.11 1.49 -16.53
CA ARG A 157 13.95 0.41 -17.06
C ARG A 157 15.12 0.18 -16.09
N PRO A 158 15.32 -1.04 -15.55
CA PRO A 158 16.41 -1.32 -14.63
C PRO A 158 17.77 -1.26 -15.31
N SER A 159 18.80 -1.06 -14.49
CA SER A 159 20.20 -1.02 -14.93
C SER A 159 20.63 -2.29 -15.69
N LYS A 160 20.14 -3.45 -15.25
CA LYS A 160 20.44 -4.78 -15.82
C LYS A 160 19.15 -5.55 -16.10
N PRO A 161 18.43 -5.23 -17.19
CA PRO A 161 17.18 -5.89 -17.51
C PRO A 161 17.41 -7.34 -17.96
N LYS A 162 16.50 -8.22 -17.56
CA LYS A 162 16.51 -9.63 -18.02
C LYS A 162 15.83 -9.80 -19.37
N PHE A 163 14.85 -8.95 -19.64
CA PHE A 163 14.08 -8.88 -20.88
C PHE A 163 13.79 -7.41 -21.19
N GLU A 164 13.66 -7.07 -22.46
CA GLU A 164 13.07 -5.78 -22.83
C GLU A 164 11.54 -5.86 -22.72
N ILE A 165 10.94 -4.88 -22.05
CA ILE A 165 9.53 -4.87 -21.70
C ILE A 165 8.81 -3.78 -22.47
N VAL A 166 7.80 -4.18 -23.25
CA VAL A 166 6.89 -3.24 -23.92
C VAL A 166 5.98 -2.53 -22.93
N LYS A 167 5.59 -1.30 -23.23
CA LYS A 167 4.62 -0.53 -22.44
C LYS A 167 3.19 -0.86 -22.87
N SER A 168 2.25 -0.76 -21.93
CA SER A 168 0.81 -0.80 -22.23
C SER A 168 0.03 0.04 -21.21
N ILE A 169 -1.14 0.54 -21.61
CA ILE A 169 -2.07 1.20 -20.69
C ILE A 169 -2.92 0.11 -20.01
N SER A 170 -2.96 0.11 -18.67
CA SER A 170 -3.64 -0.95 -17.92
C SER A 170 -5.16 -0.86 -17.97
N ARG A 171 -5.69 0.39 -17.96
CA ARG A 171 -7.12 0.71 -17.78
C ARG A 171 -7.75 0.06 -16.55
N SER A 172 -6.95 -0.32 -15.56
CA SER A 172 -7.43 -0.93 -14.34
C SER A 172 -6.34 -0.99 -13.28
N ASN A 173 -6.68 -0.60 -12.06
CA ASN A 173 -5.86 -0.81 -10.87
C ASN A 173 -5.82 -2.29 -10.41
N LEU A 174 -6.61 -3.18 -11.03
CA LEU A 174 -6.62 -4.60 -10.71
C LEU A 174 -5.49 -5.35 -11.41
N CYS A 175 -4.78 -6.17 -10.64
CA CYS A 175 -3.69 -7.04 -11.08
C CYS A 175 -4.15 -7.97 -12.20
N HIS A 176 -5.31 -8.61 -12.06
CA HIS A 176 -5.86 -9.50 -13.09
C HIS A 176 -6.00 -8.81 -14.45
N ALA A 177 -6.69 -7.67 -14.49
CA ALA A 177 -6.92 -6.91 -15.71
C ALA A 177 -5.62 -6.34 -16.27
N SER A 178 -4.79 -5.73 -15.42
CA SER A 178 -3.50 -5.15 -15.83
C SER A 178 -2.56 -6.18 -16.46
N VAL A 179 -2.38 -7.35 -15.84
CA VAL A 179 -1.53 -8.41 -16.37
C VAL A 179 -2.11 -8.98 -17.66
N SER A 180 -3.41 -9.24 -17.71
CA SER A 180 -4.06 -9.81 -18.88
C SER A 180 -3.99 -8.89 -20.09
N ASN A 181 -4.23 -7.59 -19.90
CA ASN A 181 -4.13 -6.58 -20.95
C ASN A 181 -2.70 -6.44 -21.47
N TRP A 182 -1.72 -6.40 -20.56
CA TRP A 182 -0.31 -6.34 -20.97
C TRP A 182 0.13 -7.60 -21.73
N CYS A 183 -0.25 -8.80 -21.26
CA CYS A 183 0.11 -10.06 -21.93
C CYS A 183 -0.41 -10.13 -23.36
N LYS A 184 -1.61 -9.58 -23.63
CA LYS A 184 -2.16 -9.47 -24.99
C LYS A 184 -1.29 -8.59 -25.90
N VAL A 185 -0.84 -7.44 -25.40
CA VAL A 185 0.03 -6.51 -26.15
C VAL A 185 1.41 -7.13 -26.38
N ALA A 186 2.00 -7.73 -25.35
CA ALA A 186 3.31 -8.35 -25.40
C ALA A 186 3.33 -9.71 -26.12
N LYS A 187 2.15 -10.30 -26.40
CA LYS A 187 1.99 -11.63 -27.01
C LYS A 187 2.68 -12.75 -26.22
N VAL A 188 2.61 -12.69 -24.89
CA VAL A 188 3.20 -13.68 -23.98
C VAL A 188 2.15 -14.30 -23.05
N LYS A 189 2.50 -15.42 -22.42
CA LYS A 189 1.62 -16.10 -21.44
C LYS A 189 1.73 -15.44 -20.06
N ALA A 190 0.66 -15.50 -19.27
CA ALA A 190 0.61 -14.89 -17.94
C ALA A 190 1.60 -15.49 -16.93
N PHE A 191 2.08 -16.73 -17.11
CA PHE A 191 3.10 -17.35 -16.27
C PHE A 191 4.52 -17.29 -16.87
N SER A 192 4.71 -16.47 -17.90
CA SER A 192 6.03 -16.26 -18.54
C SER A 192 7.00 -15.50 -17.64
N LYS A 193 8.30 -15.68 -17.91
CA LYS A 193 9.37 -14.94 -17.22
C LYS A 193 9.33 -13.45 -17.59
N GLU A 194 8.92 -13.15 -18.81
CA GLU A 194 8.70 -11.81 -19.37
C GLU A 194 7.62 -11.06 -18.58
N ARG A 195 6.49 -11.72 -18.25
CA ARG A 195 5.46 -11.11 -17.39
C ARG A 195 6.01 -10.83 -16.00
N SER A 196 6.76 -11.77 -15.42
CA SER A 196 7.37 -11.56 -14.10
C SER A 196 8.35 -10.39 -14.12
N GLU A 197 9.22 -10.30 -15.13
CA GLU A 197 10.12 -9.16 -15.34
C GLU A 197 9.34 -7.85 -15.50
N ARG A 198 8.25 -7.84 -16.28
CA ARG A 198 7.36 -6.68 -16.38
C ARG A 198 6.80 -6.26 -15.02
N CYS A 199 6.40 -7.19 -14.16
CA CYS A 199 5.95 -6.85 -12.82
C CYS A 199 7.08 -6.26 -11.96
N GLY A 200 8.33 -6.71 -12.16
CA GLY A 200 9.51 -6.07 -11.57
C GLY A 200 9.68 -4.62 -12.03
N TRP A 201 9.65 -4.37 -13.34
CA TRP A 201 9.76 -3.02 -13.90
C TRP A 201 8.61 -2.11 -13.45
N LEU A 202 7.40 -2.66 -13.38
CA LEU A 202 6.23 -1.94 -12.90
C LEU A 202 6.37 -1.58 -11.41
N THR A 203 6.95 -2.47 -10.60
CA THR A 203 7.26 -2.19 -9.19
C THR A 203 8.21 -0.99 -9.09
N GLY A 204 9.25 -0.93 -9.93
CA GLY A 204 10.13 0.24 -10.06
C GLY A 204 9.40 1.52 -10.49
N SER A 205 8.56 1.42 -11.52
CA SER A 205 7.77 2.55 -12.06
C SER A 205 6.85 3.15 -10.99
N VAL A 206 6.11 2.29 -10.27
CA VAL A 206 5.18 2.71 -9.22
C VAL A 206 5.93 3.33 -8.04
N ALA A 207 7.06 2.75 -7.62
CA ALA A 207 7.86 3.31 -6.53
C ALA A 207 8.45 4.67 -6.90
N LYS A 208 8.97 4.81 -8.14
CA LYS A 208 9.46 6.07 -8.69
C LYS A 208 8.40 7.17 -8.62
N TYR A 209 7.24 6.93 -9.22
CA TYR A 209 6.17 7.92 -9.27
C TYR A 209 5.63 8.25 -7.87
N THR A 210 5.54 7.25 -6.98
CA THR A 210 5.18 7.49 -5.58
C THR A 210 6.13 8.45 -4.88
N VAL A 211 7.44 8.29 -5.08
CA VAL A 211 8.45 9.20 -4.50
C VAL A 211 8.39 10.60 -5.12
N GLU A 212 8.14 10.70 -6.43
CA GLU A 212 7.93 11.99 -7.09
C GLU A 212 6.74 12.74 -6.48
N LEU A 213 5.62 12.05 -6.22
CA LEU A 213 4.46 12.63 -5.55
C LEU A 213 4.76 13.05 -4.09
N LEU A 214 5.47 12.21 -3.33
CA LEU A 214 5.85 12.52 -1.94
C LEU A 214 6.83 13.69 -1.87
N ASN A 215 7.82 13.75 -2.78
CA ASN A 215 8.74 14.86 -2.91
C ASN A 215 8.01 16.16 -3.25
N ALA A 216 7.11 16.13 -4.24
CA ALA A 216 6.31 17.28 -4.61
C ALA A 216 5.44 17.74 -3.42
N ASN A 217 4.87 16.81 -2.65
CA ASN A 217 4.09 17.15 -1.46
C ASN A 217 4.95 17.82 -0.37
N ALA A 218 6.13 17.28 -0.10
CA ALA A 218 7.06 17.84 0.89
C ALA A 218 7.53 19.26 0.52
N GLU A 219 7.56 19.59 -0.77
CA GLU A 219 7.90 20.92 -1.29
C GLU A 219 6.69 21.85 -1.41
N GLY A 220 5.48 21.41 -1.05
CA GLY A 220 4.24 22.19 -1.22
C GLY A 220 3.77 22.29 -2.68
N ASN A 221 4.33 21.49 -3.57
CA ASN A 221 4.10 21.51 -5.03
C ASN A 221 3.18 20.39 -5.53
N PHE A 222 2.69 19.50 -4.65
CA PHE A 222 1.82 18.40 -5.06
C PHE A 222 0.53 18.90 -5.71
N LYS A 223 0.22 18.36 -6.89
CA LYS A 223 -1.02 18.60 -7.63
C LYS A 223 -1.50 17.28 -8.21
N ALA A 224 -2.77 16.94 -7.97
CA ALA A 224 -3.41 15.83 -8.66
C ALA A 224 -3.75 16.26 -10.09
N ILE A 225 -3.04 15.68 -11.08
CA ILE A 225 -3.21 16.03 -12.50
C ILE A 225 -4.00 14.95 -13.26
N HIS A 226 -3.99 13.70 -12.80
CA HIS A 226 -4.74 12.61 -13.43
C HIS A 226 -6.18 12.59 -12.90
N LYS A 227 -7.07 13.22 -13.67
CA LYS A 227 -8.52 13.20 -13.40
C LYS A 227 -9.12 11.85 -13.79
N LEU A 228 -10.32 11.58 -13.29
CA LEU A 228 -11.16 10.48 -13.78
C LEU A 228 -11.40 10.65 -15.28
N SER A 229 -11.53 9.56 -16.03
CA SER A 229 -11.88 9.64 -17.45
C SER A 229 -13.25 10.31 -17.64
N LYS A 230 -13.51 10.86 -18.84
CA LYS A 230 -14.80 11.51 -19.13
C LYS A 230 -15.96 10.52 -19.01
N GLU A 231 -15.70 9.28 -19.37
CA GLU A 231 -16.63 8.16 -19.29
C GLU A 231 -16.99 7.87 -17.82
N VAL A 232 -15.99 7.76 -16.94
CA VAL A 232 -16.22 7.58 -15.50
C VAL A 232 -16.98 8.77 -14.91
N GLN A 233 -16.62 10.00 -15.28
CA GLN A 233 -17.33 11.20 -14.83
C GLN A 233 -18.81 11.18 -15.27
N SER A 234 -19.09 10.76 -16.50
CA SER A 234 -20.45 10.64 -17.02
C SER A 234 -21.26 9.56 -16.31
N CYS A 235 -20.67 8.38 -16.00
CA CYS A 235 -21.39 7.37 -15.23
C CYS A 235 -21.69 7.86 -13.81
N ARG A 236 -20.71 8.51 -13.17
CA ARG A 236 -20.83 8.97 -11.79
C ARG A 236 -21.84 10.10 -11.60
N SER A 237 -22.18 10.88 -12.64
CA SER A 237 -23.19 11.94 -12.50
C SER A 237 -24.57 11.43 -12.06
N CYS A 238 -24.87 10.15 -12.31
CA CYS A 238 -26.10 9.52 -11.84
C CYS A 238 -25.85 8.40 -10.81
N HIS A 239 -24.76 7.65 -10.94
CA HIS A 239 -24.54 6.42 -10.18
C HIS A 239 -23.74 6.59 -8.87
N ASP A 240 -23.12 7.74 -8.64
CA ASP A 240 -22.32 8.02 -7.45
C ASP A 240 -23.11 8.80 -6.40
N LYS A 241 -22.48 9.02 -5.24
CA LYS A 241 -23.05 9.81 -4.13
C LYS A 241 -23.58 11.17 -4.61
N GLY A 242 -24.85 11.45 -4.32
CA GLY A 242 -25.59 12.64 -4.73
C GLY A 242 -26.25 12.54 -6.11
N GLY A 243 -26.07 11.43 -6.82
CA GLY A 243 -26.71 11.16 -8.10
C GLY A 243 -28.14 10.60 -7.96
N ALA A 244 -28.91 10.66 -9.05
CA ALA A 244 -30.30 10.20 -9.06
C ALA A 244 -30.49 8.69 -8.80
N ILE A 245 -29.46 7.88 -9.06
CA ILE A 245 -29.50 6.42 -8.87
C ILE A 245 -28.68 5.99 -7.65
N GLU A 246 -27.49 6.58 -7.44
CA GLU A 246 -26.60 6.34 -6.29
C GLU A 246 -26.42 4.85 -5.93
N ASN A 247 -26.09 4.01 -6.91
CA ASN A 247 -25.95 2.56 -6.72
C ASN A 247 -24.54 2.02 -6.96
N THR A 248 -23.56 2.90 -7.15
CA THR A 248 -22.16 2.52 -7.39
C THR A 248 -21.24 3.24 -6.43
N ARG A 249 -20.16 2.55 -6.02
CA ARG A 249 -19.03 3.15 -5.30
C ARG A 249 -17.74 2.76 -6.02
N GLY A 250 -16.85 3.72 -6.21
CA GLY A 250 -15.51 3.45 -6.77
C GLY A 250 -15.12 4.43 -7.87
N MET A 251 -13.82 4.66 -8.01
CA MET A 251 -13.22 5.66 -8.92
C MET A 251 -12.44 5.03 -10.08
N MET A 252 -12.41 3.70 -10.17
CA MET A 252 -11.72 3.00 -11.26
C MET A 252 -12.40 3.24 -12.61
N ASP A 253 -11.65 3.05 -13.69
CA ASP A 253 -12.21 2.95 -15.03
C ASP A 253 -13.37 1.93 -15.11
N CYS A 254 -14.52 2.40 -15.60
CA CYS A 254 -15.71 1.56 -15.74
C CYS A 254 -15.66 0.67 -16.98
N GLY A 255 -15.01 1.14 -18.05
CA GLY A 255 -15.01 0.51 -19.38
C GLY A 255 -14.30 -0.85 -19.41
N GLY A 256 -13.39 -1.10 -18.45
CA GLY A 256 -12.75 -2.40 -18.25
C GLY A 256 -13.69 -3.54 -17.85
N CYS A 257 -14.90 -3.25 -17.37
CA CYS A 257 -15.89 -4.26 -16.99
C CYS A 257 -17.27 -4.01 -17.62
N HIS A 258 -17.64 -2.74 -17.81
CA HIS A 258 -18.93 -2.33 -18.36
C HIS A 258 -18.79 -1.99 -19.85
N PHE A 259 -18.59 -3.02 -20.68
CA PHE A 259 -18.37 -2.89 -22.13
C PHE A 259 -19.62 -2.45 -22.92
N ARG A 260 -20.80 -2.64 -22.33
CA ARG A 260 -22.09 -2.17 -22.83
C ARG A 260 -22.93 -1.78 -21.62
N ALA A 261 -23.33 -0.52 -21.57
CA ALA A 261 -24.50 -0.13 -20.80
C ALA A 261 -25.64 -1.11 -21.15
N PRO A 262 -26.19 -1.88 -20.20
CA PRO A 262 -27.36 -2.70 -20.51
C PRO A 262 -28.46 -1.75 -21.03
N SER A 263 -29.09 -2.16 -22.14
CA SER A 263 -30.33 -1.65 -22.73
C SER A 263 -30.88 -0.32 -22.21
N LYS A 264 -30.98 0.68 -23.12
CA LYS A 264 -31.65 1.99 -22.93
C LYS A 264 -31.29 2.68 -21.61
N HIS A 265 -30.06 3.21 -21.53
CA HIS A 265 -29.86 4.37 -20.65
C HIS A 265 -30.87 5.46 -21.07
N PRO A 266 -31.49 6.18 -20.12
CA PRO A 266 -32.31 7.33 -20.45
C PRO A 266 -31.52 8.23 -21.39
N LYS A 267 -32.13 8.69 -22.49
CA LYS A 267 -31.52 9.76 -23.28
C LYS A 267 -31.56 11.00 -22.39
N ILE A 268 -30.42 11.38 -21.86
CA ILE A 268 -30.22 12.63 -21.12
C ILE A 268 -29.96 13.73 -22.16
#